data_AF-A0A7X7Z3G6-F1
#
_entry.id   AF-A0A7X7Z3G6-F1
#
_cell.length_a   1.000
_cell.length_b   1.000
_cell.length_c   1.000
_cell.angle_alpha   90.00
_cell.angle_beta   90.00
_cell.angle_gamma   90.00
#
_symmetry.space_group_name_H-M   'P 1'
#
loop_
_entity.id
_entity.type
_entity.pdbx_description
1 polymer ?
#
loop_
_entity_poly.entity_id
_entity_poly.type
_entity_poly.pdbx_seq_one_letter_code
_entity_poly.pdbx_strand_id
1 'polypeptide(L)'
;MPELLASGFYWLDLAVGFGGPPVLLWLRRRGRIDRFDWRIFWLGVVLGACWEIPVFVLSQHSGLPIIVWRLELPVHYLAFLTAHLFWDGGILLTGFRLLRWFYPPFAPRRFRWAAPAVLIVWGQLTAFLVESSSVLCAGWIYVTGYWWNPTLLWLAGEPLTLLPQLLWLWTTVAGYWIAVHGKDFGQAVAIRRMNR
;
A
#
# COMPACT_ATOMS: atom_id res chain seq x y z
N MET A 1 -10.82 25.44 -4.90
CA MET A 1 -9.37 25.20 -4.98
C MET A 1 -9.11 23.87 -5.71
N PRO A 2 -9.22 23.75 -7.06
CA PRO A 2 -9.25 22.40 -7.64
C PRO A 2 -8.45 22.10 -8.93
N GLU A 3 -8.17 23.00 -9.86
CA GLU A 3 -7.57 22.58 -11.14
C GLU A 3 -6.09 22.20 -11.04
N LEU A 4 -5.27 22.97 -10.31
CA LEU A 4 -3.85 22.67 -10.13
C LEU A 4 -3.61 21.42 -9.29
N LEU A 5 -4.45 21.16 -8.28
CA LEU A 5 -4.36 19.94 -7.47
C LEU A 5 -4.85 18.72 -8.24
N ALA A 6 -5.95 18.83 -8.99
CA ALA A 6 -6.45 17.76 -9.86
C ALA A 6 -5.45 17.41 -10.97
N SER A 7 -4.88 18.42 -11.64
CA SER A 7 -3.90 18.22 -12.71
C SER A 7 -2.56 17.68 -12.21
N GLY A 8 -2.15 18.03 -10.99
CA GLY A 8 -0.93 17.54 -10.36
C GLY A 8 -1.05 16.17 -9.68
N PHE A 9 -2.27 15.75 -9.32
CA PHE A 9 -2.50 14.55 -8.50
C PHE A 9 -1.87 13.29 -9.10
N TYR A 10 -2.21 12.97 -10.34
CA TYR A 10 -1.68 11.79 -11.00
C TYR A 10 -0.17 11.85 -11.26
N TRP A 11 0.37 13.03 -11.56
CA TRP A 11 1.81 13.19 -11.72
C TRP A 11 2.55 12.99 -10.40
N LEU A 12 2.00 13.50 -9.30
CA LEU A 12 2.55 13.27 -7.97
C LEU A 12 2.48 11.79 -7.58
N ASP A 13 1.34 11.15 -7.84
CA ASP A 13 1.12 9.73 -7.60
C ASP A 13 2.17 8.88 -8.33
N LEU A 14 2.34 9.10 -9.64
CA LEU A 14 3.37 8.44 -10.45
C LEU A 14 4.78 8.76 -9.96
N ALA A 15 5.08 10.03 -9.65
CA ALA A 15 6.40 10.45 -9.21
C ALA A 15 6.81 9.78 -7.89
N VAL A 16 5.88 9.65 -6.94
CA VAL A 16 6.17 8.98 -5.67
C VAL A 16 6.24 7.47 -5.85
N GLY A 17 5.30 6.87 -6.59
CA GLY A 17 5.31 5.43 -6.88
C GLY A 17 6.61 4.98 -7.56
N PHE A 18 6.99 5.63 -8.66
CA PHE A 18 8.24 5.32 -9.37
C PHE A 18 9.51 5.82 -8.65
N GLY A 19 9.40 6.86 -7.81
CA GLY A 19 10.51 7.34 -6.98
C GLY A 19 10.85 6.41 -5.82
N GLY A 20 9.89 5.61 -5.35
CA GLY A 20 10.05 4.68 -4.23
C GLY A 20 11.22 3.68 -4.39
N PRO A 21 11.23 2.81 -5.43
CA PRO A 21 12.28 1.81 -5.59
C PRO A 21 13.70 2.39 -5.70
N PRO A 22 13.97 3.46 -6.50
CA PRO A 22 15.28 4.11 -6.54
C PRO A 22 15.72 4.67 -5.19
N VAL A 23 14.82 5.33 -4.45
CA VAL A 23 15.12 5.87 -3.12
C VAL A 23 15.45 4.73 -2.14
N LEU A 24 14.68 3.64 -2.16
CA LEU A 24 14.94 2.47 -1.33
C LEU A 24 16.27 1.80 -1.69
N LEU A 25 16.58 1.65 -2.97
CA LEU A 25 17.86 1.12 -3.42
C LEU A 25 19.03 1.98 -2.93
N TRP A 26 18.91 3.30 -3.02
CA TRP A 26 19.90 4.24 -2.50
C TRP A 26 20.06 4.11 -0.98
N LEU A 27 18.96 4.06 -0.22
CA LEU A 27 18.97 3.84 1.23
C LEU A 27 19.62 2.49 1.59
N ARG A 28 19.41 1.45 0.78
CA ARG A 28 20.02 0.13 0.97
C ARG A 28 21.52 0.18 0.81
N ARG A 29 22.00 0.85 -0.25
CA ARG A 29 23.45 1.05 -0.49
C ARG A 29 24.11 1.84 0.63
N ARG A 30 23.38 2.73 1.30
CA ARG A 30 23.84 3.48 2.48
C ARG A 30 23.68 2.73 3.80
N GLY A 31 23.22 1.47 3.80
CA GLY A 31 22.99 0.67 5.00
C GLY A 31 21.87 1.19 5.92
N ARG A 32 20.98 2.04 5.40
CA ARG A 32 19.84 2.64 6.14
C ARG A 32 18.58 1.76 6.13
N ILE A 33 18.49 0.84 5.17
CA ILE A 33 17.52 -0.26 5.16
C ILE A 33 18.26 -1.59 5.11
N ASP A 34 17.77 -2.57 5.85
CA ASP A 34 18.36 -3.91 5.89
C ASP A 34 17.69 -4.87 4.90
N ARG A 35 18.13 -6.14 4.90
CA ARG A 35 17.55 -7.17 4.03
C ARG A 35 16.09 -7.47 4.37
N PHE A 36 15.67 -7.27 5.61
CA PHE A 36 14.29 -7.47 6.03
C PHE A 36 13.41 -6.38 5.42
N ASP A 37 13.80 -5.11 5.58
CA ASP A 37 13.11 -3.95 4.99
C ASP A 37 12.95 -4.11 3.46
N TRP A 38 14.02 -4.51 2.77
CA TRP A 38 13.98 -4.75 1.32
C TRP A 38 12.97 -5.83 0.92
N ARG A 39 12.88 -6.92 1.70
CA ARG A 39 11.92 -7.99 1.42
C ARG A 39 10.49 -7.59 1.74
N ILE A 40 10.26 -6.78 2.78
CA ILE A 40 8.93 -6.27 3.10
C ILE A 40 8.41 -5.36 1.99
N PHE A 41 9.27 -4.52 1.41
CA PHE A 41 8.88 -3.72 0.24
C PHE A 41 8.36 -4.59 -0.90
N TRP A 42 9.12 -5.60 -1.32
CA TRP A 42 8.69 -6.50 -2.40
C TRP A 42 7.52 -7.40 -2.01
N LEU A 43 7.39 -7.76 -0.73
CA LEU A 43 6.21 -8.45 -0.23
C LEU A 43 4.97 -7.58 -0.41
N GLY A 44 5.04 -6.29 -0.09
CA GLY A 44 3.93 -5.36 -0.31
C GLY A 44 3.59 -5.21 -1.79
N VAL A 45 4.58 -5.13 -2.68
CA VAL A 45 4.38 -5.15 -4.14
C VAL A 45 3.62 -6.39 -4.60
N VAL A 46 4.02 -7.58 -4.11
CA VAL A 46 3.39 -8.86 -4.50
C VAL A 46 1.98 -8.98 -3.92
N LEU A 47 1.77 -8.60 -2.66
CA LEU A 47 0.44 -8.58 -2.06
C LEU A 47 -0.46 -7.59 -2.80
N GLY A 48 0.05 -6.39 -3.10
CA GLY A 48 -0.59 -5.35 -3.92
C GLY A 48 -1.13 -5.85 -5.24
N ALA A 49 -0.29 -6.63 -5.95
CA ALA A 49 -0.66 -7.21 -7.22
C ALA A 49 -1.91 -8.09 -7.16
N CYS A 50 -2.23 -8.69 -6.00
CA CYS A 50 -3.42 -9.50 -5.84
C CYS A 50 -4.73 -8.70 -5.97
N TRP A 51 -4.72 -7.38 -5.75
CA TRP A 51 -5.93 -6.54 -5.90
C TRP A 51 -5.77 -5.46 -6.96
N GLU A 52 -4.59 -4.85 -7.12
CA GLU A 52 -4.39 -3.80 -8.10
C GLU A 52 -4.60 -4.32 -9.53
N ILE A 53 -4.11 -5.52 -9.85
CA ILE A 53 -4.31 -6.12 -11.17
C ILE A 53 -5.81 -6.32 -11.45
N PRO A 54 -6.60 -7.01 -10.59
CA PRO A 54 -8.04 -7.08 -10.76
C PRO A 54 -8.74 -5.73 -10.87
N VAL A 55 -8.42 -4.77 -10.00
CA VAL A 55 -9.06 -3.43 -9.99
C VAL A 55 -8.83 -2.70 -11.30
N PHE A 56 -7.58 -2.62 -11.76
CA PHE A 56 -7.24 -1.94 -13.01
C PHE A 56 -7.84 -2.66 -14.22
N VAL A 57 -7.70 -3.99 -14.30
CA VAL A 57 -8.25 -4.77 -15.42
C VAL A 57 -9.77 -4.63 -15.50
N LEU A 58 -10.47 -4.77 -14.38
CA LEU A 58 -11.93 -4.63 -14.34
C LEU A 58 -12.39 -3.20 -14.62
N SER A 59 -11.62 -2.18 -14.23
CA SER A 59 -11.95 -0.78 -14.55
C SER A 59 -11.85 -0.46 -16.04
N GLN A 60 -11.00 -1.16 -16.80
CA GLN A 60 -10.73 -0.87 -18.21
C GLN A 60 -11.47 -1.81 -19.17
N HIS A 61 -11.67 -3.07 -18.78
CA HIS A 61 -12.06 -4.13 -19.71
C HIS A 61 -13.36 -4.86 -19.34
N SER A 62 -14.06 -4.44 -18.27
CA SER A 62 -15.27 -5.12 -17.79
C SER A 62 -16.49 -4.19 -17.78
N GLY A 63 -17.67 -4.75 -18.01
CA GLY A 63 -18.96 -4.09 -17.75
C GLY A 63 -19.31 -4.00 -16.26
N LEU A 64 -18.49 -4.58 -15.38
CA LEU A 64 -18.60 -4.54 -13.93
C LEU A 64 -17.34 -3.86 -13.33
N PRO A 65 -17.19 -2.53 -13.51
CA PRO A 65 -16.04 -1.81 -12.98
C PRO A 65 -16.05 -1.83 -11.45
N ILE A 66 -14.87 -1.96 -10.84
CA ILE A 66 -14.67 -1.79 -9.39
C ILE A 66 -14.43 -0.32 -9.04
N ILE A 67 -13.74 0.41 -9.91
CA ILE A 67 -13.51 1.84 -9.79
C ILE A 67 -13.93 2.57 -11.07
N VAL A 68 -14.27 3.84 -10.93
CA VAL A 68 -14.49 4.77 -12.04
C VAL A 68 -13.47 5.89 -11.94
N TRP A 69 -12.77 6.15 -13.04
CA TRP A 69 -11.85 7.27 -13.17
C TRP A 69 -12.67 8.55 -13.40
N ARG A 70 -12.51 9.55 -12.53
CA ARG A 70 -13.18 10.86 -12.61
C ARG A 70 -12.40 11.82 -13.50
N LEU A 71 -11.09 11.66 -13.57
CA LEU A 71 -10.21 12.35 -14.50
C LEU A 71 -9.64 11.34 -15.50
N GLU A 72 -9.43 11.79 -16.74
CA GLU A 72 -8.71 11.00 -17.73
C GLU A 72 -7.28 10.76 -17.26
N LEU A 73 -6.82 9.51 -17.42
CA LEU A 73 -5.46 9.15 -17.07
C LEU A 73 -4.48 9.85 -18.04
N PRO A 74 -3.48 10.60 -17.54
CA PRO A 74 -2.52 11.32 -18.40
C PRO A 74 -1.57 10.37 -19.14
N VAL A 75 -1.51 9.10 -18.74
CA VAL A 75 -0.71 8.03 -19.36
C VAL A 75 -1.48 6.72 -19.26
N HIS A 76 -1.01 5.69 -19.98
CA HIS A 76 -1.63 4.37 -19.96
C HIS A 76 -1.76 3.80 -18.54
N TYR A 77 -2.89 3.14 -18.24
CA TYR A 77 -3.22 2.63 -16.90
C TYR A 77 -2.16 1.69 -16.30
N LEU A 78 -1.38 1.01 -17.14
CA LEU A 78 -0.27 0.16 -16.70
C LEU A 78 0.83 0.91 -15.94
N ALA A 79 1.04 2.20 -16.24
CA ALA A 79 1.95 3.04 -15.49
C ALA A 79 1.43 3.28 -14.06
N PHE A 80 0.12 3.53 -13.91
CA PHE A 80 -0.54 3.68 -12.62
C PHE A 80 -0.56 2.38 -11.84
N LEU A 81 -0.93 1.27 -12.48
CA LEU A 81 -0.83 -0.07 -11.88
C LEU A 81 0.58 -0.28 -11.31
N THR A 82 1.62 -0.05 -12.11
CA THR A 82 3.01 -0.24 -11.65
C THR A 82 3.37 0.70 -10.49
N ALA A 83 2.96 1.96 -10.55
CA ALA A 83 3.18 2.93 -9.48
C ALA A 83 2.45 2.54 -8.18
N HIS A 84 1.21 2.06 -8.28
CA HIS A 84 0.37 1.63 -7.15
C HIS A 84 0.96 0.39 -6.48
N LEU A 85 1.49 -0.57 -7.25
CA LEU A 85 2.25 -1.68 -6.70
C LEU A 85 3.46 -1.21 -5.87
N PHE A 86 4.19 -0.19 -6.33
CA PHE A 86 5.30 0.37 -5.56
C PHE A 86 4.85 1.16 -4.33
N TRP A 87 3.71 1.85 -4.41
CA TRP A 87 3.05 2.44 -3.25
C TRP A 87 2.71 1.39 -2.20
N ASP A 88 2.10 0.26 -2.58
CA ASP A 88 1.75 -0.83 -1.67
C ASP A 88 2.98 -1.37 -0.94
N GLY A 89 4.07 -1.56 -1.68
CA GLY A 89 5.37 -1.91 -1.13
C GLY A 89 5.88 -0.89 -0.11
N GLY A 90 5.81 0.40 -0.45
CA GLY A 90 6.27 1.51 0.39
C GLY A 90 5.43 1.67 1.66
N ILE A 91 4.11 1.58 1.53
CA ILE A 91 3.16 1.69 2.64
C ILE A 91 3.34 0.51 3.59
N LEU A 92 3.42 -0.72 3.09
CA LEU A 92 3.63 -1.89 3.95
C LEU A 92 4.99 -1.80 4.68
N LEU A 93 6.06 -1.44 3.98
CA LEU A 93 7.38 -1.22 4.59
C LEU A 93 7.31 -0.17 5.71
N THR A 94 6.62 0.93 5.47
CA THR A 94 6.47 2.00 6.48
C THR A 94 5.76 1.48 7.72
N GLY A 95 4.70 0.69 7.56
CA GLY A 95 4.02 0.00 8.66
C GLY A 95 4.95 -0.89 9.47
N PHE A 96 5.79 -1.70 8.81
CA PHE A 96 6.78 -2.53 9.51
C PHE A 96 7.86 -1.71 10.22
N ARG A 97 8.26 -0.56 9.68
CA ARG A 97 9.19 0.33 10.36
C ARG A 97 8.57 0.99 11.59
N LEU A 98 7.30 1.41 11.50
CA LEU A 98 6.53 1.87 12.67
C LEU A 98 6.44 0.78 13.73
N LEU A 99 6.14 -0.46 13.33
CA LEU A 99 6.12 -1.60 14.22
C LEU A 99 7.47 -1.81 14.93
N ARG A 100 8.59 -1.74 14.20
CA ARG A 100 9.95 -1.84 14.76
C ARG A 100 10.25 -0.69 15.74
N TRP A 101 9.65 0.48 15.53
CA TRP A 101 9.80 1.64 16.42
C TRP A 101 9.02 1.48 17.72
N PHE A 102 7.78 0.97 17.68
CA PHE A 102 6.98 0.71 18.88
C PHE A 102 7.46 -0.51 19.69
N TYR A 103 8.10 -1.49 19.04
CA TYR A 103 8.47 -2.77 19.68
C TYR A 103 9.95 -3.15 19.55
N PRO A 104 10.92 -2.33 20.00
CA PRO A 104 12.33 -2.70 19.99
C PRO A 104 12.67 -3.73 21.09
N PRO A 105 13.51 -4.76 20.82
CA PRO A 105 13.92 -5.26 19.52
C PRO A 105 12.81 -6.09 18.85
N PHE A 106 12.37 -5.70 17.65
CA PHE A 106 11.47 -6.52 16.86
C PHE A 106 12.26 -7.67 16.24
N ALA A 107 11.95 -8.89 16.68
CA ALA A 107 12.48 -10.12 16.11
C ALA A 107 11.35 -10.79 15.29
N PRO A 108 11.46 -10.83 13.95
CA PRO A 108 10.38 -11.34 13.09
C PRO A 108 9.91 -12.74 13.49
N ARG A 109 10.80 -13.60 14.00
CA ARG A 109 10.48 -14.99 14.37
C ARG A 109 9.68 -15.17 15.67
N ARG A 110 9.27 -14.09 16.35
CA ARG A 110 8.42 -14.19 17.55
C ARG A 110 7.10 -13.49 17.27
N PHE A 111 6.06 -14.29 17.05
CA PHE A 111 4.71 -13.77 16.90
C PHE A 111 4.31 -13.02 18.17
N ARG A 112 3.92 -11.76 18.00
CA ARG A 112 3.34 -10.91 19.05
C ARG A 112 1.92 -10.54 18.68
N TRP A 113 0.97 -10.80 19.57
CA TRP A 113 -0.44 -10.50 19.35
C TRP A 113 -0.75 -8.99 19.25
N ALA A 114 0.05 -8.14 19.88
CA ALA A 114 -0.10 -6.69 19.82
C ALA A 114 0.51 -6.05 18.55
N ALA A 115 1.42 -6.75 17.87
CA ALA A 115 2.09 -6.22 16.67
C ALA A 115 1.15 -6.09 15.44
N PRO A 116 0.23 -7.04 15.17
CA PRO A 116 -0.82 -6.85 14.16
C PRO A 116 -1.63 -5.58 14.37
N ALA A 117 -1.90 -5.17 15.61
CA ALA A 117 -2.71 -3.99 15.87
C ALA A 117 -2.08 -2.71 15.29
N VAL A 118 -0.76 -2.54 15.43
CA VAL A 118 -0.04 -1.40 14.84
C VAL A 118 -0.16 -1.41 13.31
N LEU A 119 0.03 -2.59 12.70
CA LEU A 119 -0.04 -2.72 11.24
C LEU A 119 -1.47 -2.52 10.74
N ILE A 120 -2.47 -3.06 11.42
CA ILE A 120 -3.89 -2.89 11.08
C ILE A 120 -4.26 -1.41 11.17
N VAL A 121 -3.97 -0.73 12.27
CA VAL A 121 -4.25 0.70 12.42
C VAL A 121 -3.57 1.50 11.31
N TRP A 122 -2.29 1.22 11.02
CA TRP A 122 -1.58 1.84 9.91
C TRP A 122 -2.25 1.57 8.55
N GLY A 123 -2.64 0.32 8.28
CA GLY A 123 -3.32 -0.07 7.03
C GLY A 123 -4.67 0.60 6.85
N GLN A 124 -5.50 0.65 7.89
CA GLN A 124 -6.81 1.30 7.80
C GLN A 124 -6.67 2.82 7.62
N LEU A 125 -5.74 3.47 8.33
CA LEU A 125 -5.46 4.89 8.15
C LEU A 125 -4.97 5.19 6.72
N THR A 126 -4.06 4.37 6.19
CA THR A 126 -3.53 4.56 4.83
C THR A 126 -4.57 4.28 3.76
N ALA A 127 -5.39 3.22 3.90
CA ALA A 127 -6.53 2.96 3.04
C ALA A 127 -7.47 4.16 2.97
N PHE A 128 -7.84 4.69 4.15
CA PHE A 128 -8.69 5.87 4.26
C PHE A 128 -8.06 7.11 3.61
N LEU A 129 -6.77 7.36 3.84
CA LEU A 129 -6.07 8.52 3.28
C LEU A 129 -5.91 8.42 1.75
N VAL A 130 -5.67 7.23 1.20
CA VAL A 130 -5.55 7.00 -0.24
C VAL A 130 -6.91 7.18 -0.92
N GLU A 131 -7.98 6.61 -0.37
CA GLU A 131 -9.32 6.78 -0.95
C GLU A 131 -9.78 8.25 -0.82
N SER A 132 -9.51 8.88 0.32
CA SER A 132 -9.83 10.30 0.54
C SER A 132 -9.04 11.22 -0.39
N SER A 133 -7.74 10.99 -0.60
CA SER A 133 -6.94 11.81 -1.50
C SER A 133 -7.45 11.71 -2.93
N SER A 134 -7.83 10.51 -3.35
CA SER A 134 -8.45 10.27 -4.64
C SER A 134 -9.78 11.03 -4.80
N VAL A 135 -10.69 10.93 -3.82
CA VAL A 135 -11.96 11.67 -3.83
C VAL A 135 -11.75 13.19 -3.87
N LEU A 136 -10.88 13.71 -3.00
CA LEU A 136 -10.64 15.15 -2.89
C LEU A 136 -9.93 15.74 -4.12
N CYS A 137 -9.18 14.93 -4.86
CA CYS A 137 -8.49 15.34 -6.09
C CYS A 137 -9.21 14.93 -7.36
N ALA A 138 -10.44 14.41 -7.28
CA ALA A 138 -11.19 13.88 -8.41
C ALA A 138 -10.41 12.81 -9.21
N GLY A 139 -9.64 11.95 -8.55
CA GLY A 139 -8.89 10.87 -9.16
C GLY A 139 -9.79 9.72 -9.61
N TRP A 140 -9.87 8.67 -8.81
CA TRP A 140 -10.80 7.56 -8.96
C TRP A 140 -11.76 7.44 -7.77
N ILE A 141 -12.91 6.80 -8.00
CA ILE A 141 -13.86 6.45 -6.94
C ILE A 141 -14.21 4.98 -7.03
N TYR A 142 -14.46 4.35 -5.89
CA TYR A 142 -14.97 2.98 -5.87
C TYR A 142 -16.46 2.96 -6.20
N VAL A 143 -16.85 2.00 -7.04
CA VAL A 143 -18.24 1.81 -7.44
C VAL A 143 -19.04 1.27 -6.27
N THR A 144 -20.16 1.93 -5.99
CA THR A 144 -21.15 1.52 -4.98
C THR A 144 -22.29 0.72 -5.62
N GLY A 145 -23.17 0.15 -4.79
CA GLY A 145 -24.30 -0.67 -5.25
C GLY A 145 -23.99 -2.17 -5.29
N TYR A 146 -22.72 -2.57 -5.14
CA TYR A 146 -22.36 -3.95 -4.86
C TYR A 146 -22.63 -4.30 -3.40
N TRP A 147 -23.28 -5.43 -3.14
CA TRP A 147 -23.57 -5.92 -1.79
C TRP A 147 -22.30 -6.14 -0.94
N TRP A 148 -21.17 -6.43 -1.60
CA TRP A 148 -19.87 -6.66 -0.97
C TRP A 148 -19.04 -5.38 -0.82
N ASN A 149 -19.48 -4.25 -1.42
CA ASN A 149 -18.81 -2.94 -1.30
C ASN A 149 -19.79 -1.84 -0.86
N PRO A 150 -20.37 -1.94 0.35
CA PRO A 150 -21.22 -0.88 0.84
C PRO A 150 -20.43 0.42 1.05
N THR A 151 -21.13 1.55 0.90
CA THR A 151 -20.64 2.86 1.34
C THR A 151 -20.48 2.86 2.85
N LEU A 152 -19.30 3.25 3.34
CA LEU A 152 -19.04 3.43 4.76
C LEU A 152 -19.38 4.85 5.21
N LEU A 153 -18.94 5.84 4.43
CA LEU A 153 -19.19 7.26 4.70
C LEU A 153 -19.10 8.08 3.41
N TRP A 154 -19.51 9.33 3.50
CA TRP A 154 -19.47 10.28 2.38
C TRP A 154 -18.41 11.35 2.65
N LEU A 155 -17.58 11.63 1.65
CA LEU A 155 -16.57 12.68 1.67
C LEU A 155 -16.72 13.55 0.41
N ALA A 156 -16.90 14.86 0.60
CA ALA A 156 -17.08 15.81 -0.51
C ALA A 156 -18.21 15.42 -1.51
N GLY A 157 -19.25 14.72 -1.04
CA GLY A 157 -20.35 14.24 -1.88
C GLY A 157 -20.09 12.93 -2.61
N GLU A 158 -18.91 12.33 -2.46
CA GLU A 158 -18.53 11.04 -3.04
C GLU A 158 -18.45 9.95 -1.95
N PRO A 159 -18.70 8.67 -2.30
CA PRO A 159 -18.67 7.58 -1.34
C PRO A 159 -17.23 7.12 -1.05
N LEU A 160 -16.93 6.90 0.23
CA LEU A 160 -15.84 6.03 0.66
C LEU A 160 -16.42 4.66 1.02
N THR A 161 -15.76 3.60 0.58
CA THR A 161 -16.35 2.26 0.51
C THR A 161 -15.60 1.24 1.36
N LEU A 162 -16.21 0.07 1.56
CA LEU A 162 -15.65 -0.99 2.41
C LEU A 162 -14.46 -1.72 1.79
N LEU A 163 -14.45 -1.92 0.46
CA LEU A 163 -13.45 -2.75 -0.23
C LEU A 163 -12.01 -2.31 0.08
N PRO A 164 -11.62 -1.02 -0.02
CA PRO A 164 -10.25 -0.60 0.27
C PRO A 164 -9.80 -0.95 1.69
N GLN A 165 -10.71 -0.82 2.66
CA GLN A 165 -10.45 -1.15 4.06
C GLN A 165 -10.20 -2.65 4.25
N LEU A 166 -10.99 -3.49 3.59
CA LEU A 166 -10.83 -4.96 3.62
C LEU A 166 -9.54 -5.40 2.93
N LEU A 167 -9.17 -4.81 1.80
CA LEU A 167 -7.92 -5.08 1.10
C LEU A 167 -6.72 -4.78 2.01
N TRP A 168 -6.69 -3.59 2.62
CA TRP A 168 -5.62 -3.21 3.54
C TRP A 168 -5.60 -4.01 4.84
N LEU A 169 -6.76 -4.41 5.35
CA LEU A 169 -6.84 -5.35 6.48
C LEU A 169 -6.18 -6.68 6.11
N TRP A 170 -6.53 -7.24 4.96
CA TRP A 170 -5.93 -8.48 4.47
C TRP A 170 -4.42 -8.32 4.28
N THR A 171 -3.95 -7.26 3.63
CA THR A 171 -2.53 -7.00 3.35
C THR A 171 -1.71 -6.89 4.63
N THR A 172 -2.22 -6.20 5.65
CA THR A 172 -1.51 -6.04 6.92
C THR A 172 -1.44 -7.34 7.71
N VAL A 173 -2.52 -8.12 7.74
CA VAL A 173 -2.54 -9.44 8.39
C VAL A 173 -1.65 -10.44 7.65
N ALA A 174 -1.81 -10.57 6.34
CA ALA A 174 -1.03 -11.47 5.50
C ALA A 174 0.46 -11.10 5.50
N GLY A 175 0.76 -9.80 5.36
CA GLY A 175 2.11 -9.27 5.41
C GLY A 175 2.80 -9.59 6.73
N TYR A 176 2.13 -9.38 7.86
CA TYR A 176 2.65 -9.76 9.18
C TYR A 176 2.88 -11.26 9.30
N TRP A 177 1.89 -12.07 8.91
CA TRP A 177 1.97 -13.52 8.98
C TRP A 177 3.17 -14.06 8.19
N ILE A 178 3.33 -13.61 6.95
CA ILE A 178 4.43 -14.00 6.06
C ILE A 178 5.77 -13.52 6.61
N ALA A 179 5.85 -12.30 7.13
CA ALA A 179 7.09 -11.78 7.70
C ALA A 179 7.55 -12.56 8.94
N VAL A 180 6.61 -13.09 9.73
CA VAL A 180 6.91 -13.86 10.96
C VAL A 180 7.28 -15.31 10.66
N HIS A 181 6.55 -15.95 9.75
CA HIS A 181 6.70 -17.39 9.46
C HIS A 181 7.55 -17.70 8.23
N GLY A 182 7.81 -16.71 7.38
CA GLY A 182 8.62 -16.86 6.18
C GLY A 182 10.08 -17.16 6.51
N LYS A 183 10.58 -18.30 6.01
CA LYS A 183 11.96 -18.77 6.24
C LYS A 183 13.00 -17.72 5.85
N ASP A 184 12.74 -17.00 4.75
CA ASP A 184 13.61 -15.97 4.23
C ASP A 184 13.79 -14.81 5.20
N PHE A 185 12.74 -14.36 5.88
CA PHE A 185 12.78 -13.20 6.78
C PHE A 185 13.61 -13.47 8.06
N GLY A 186 13.72 -14.73 8.48
CA GLY A 186 14.46 -15.14 9.68
C GLY A 186 15.99 -14.99 9.59
N GLN A 187 16.58 -15.09 8.41
CA GLN A 187 18.05 -15.00 8.22
C GLN A 187 18.57 -13.56 8.13
N ALA A 188 17.69 -12.59 7.81
CA ALA A 188 18.07 -11.19 7.58
C ALA A 188 18.56 -10.47 8.84
N VAL A 189 18.10 -10.88 10.03
CA VAL A 189 18.41 -10.21 11.32
C VAL A 189 19.70 -10.74 11.96
N ALA A 190 20.10 -11.98 11.67
CA ALA A 190 21.24 -12.64 12.31
C ALA A 190 22.59 -11.98 11.99
N ILE A 191 22.76 -11.45 10.76
CA ILE A 191 24.04 -10.92 10.27
C ILE A 191 24.45 -9.62 10.99
N ARG A 192 23.51 -8.83 11.52
CA ARG A 192 23.84 -7.55 12.18
C ARG A 192 24.34 -7.71 13.63
N ARG A 193 24.13 -8.88 14.25
CA ARG A 193 24.63 -9.18 15.60
C ARG A 193 26.09 -9.66 15.64
N MET A 194 26.66 -10.04 14.50
CA MET A 194 28.06 -10.50 14.43
C MET A 194 29.06 -9.38 14.08
N ASN A 195 28.57 -8.21 13.64
CA ASN A 195 29.40 -7.08 13.20
C ASN A 195 29.28 -5.84 14.12
N ARG A 196 28.81 -6.03 15.36
CA ARG A 196 28.88 -5.04 16.45
C ARG A 196 29.53 -5.71 17.64
#